data_AF-W1V9W1-F1
#
_entry.id   AF-W1V9W1-F1
#
_cell.length_a   1.000
_cell.length_b   1.000
_cell.length_c   1.000
_cell.angle_alpha   90.00
_cell.angle_beta   90.00
_cell.angle_gamma   90.00
#
_symmetry.space_group_name_H-M   'P 1'
#
loop_
_entity.id
_entity.type
_entity.pdbx_description
1 polymer ?
#
loop_
_entity_poly.entity_id
_entity_poly.type
_entity_poly.pdbx_seq_one_letter_code
_entity_poly.pdbx_strand_id
1 'polypeptide(L)' 'SLAEWISKARRTGGRRGAGRRRASSAAGGETQKIREWARENGIEVSARGRISAEVREAYEQANA' A
#
# COMPACT_ATOMS: atom_id res chain seq x y z
N SER A 1 19.33 -9.78 45.25
CA SER A 1 20.12 -8.89 44.36
C SER A 1 19.18 -8.27 43.33
N LEU A 2 19.56 -7.17 42.67
CA LEU A 2 18.71 -6.53 41.65
C LEU A 2 18.44 -7.45 40.44
N ALA A 3 19.36 -8.39 40.17
CA ALA A 3 19.25 -9.35 39.07
C ALA A 3 18.01 -10.27 39.16
N GLU A 4 17.58 -10.64 40.37
CA GLU A 4 16.39 -11.48 40.55
C GLU A 4 15.10 -10.76 40.13
N TRP A 5 15.04 -9.44 40.33
CA TRP A 5 13.89 -8.61 39.95
C TRP A 5 13.87 -8.36 38.44
N ILE A 6 15.04 -8.18 37.83
CA ILE A 6 15.17 -7.99 36.38
C ILE A 6 14.73 -9.25 35.61
N SER A 7 15.05 -10.46 36.10
CA SER A 7 14.67 -11.71 35.41
C SER A 7 13.15 -11.96 35.40
N LYS A 8 12.46 -11.51 36.46
CA LYS A 8 11.00 -11.62 36.61
C LYS A 8 10.24 -10.48 35.93
N ALA A 9 10.93 -9.43 35.46
CA ALA A 9 10.31 -8.28 34.82
C ALA A 9 9.95 -8.55 33.34
N ARG A 10 8.73 -8.16 32.94
CA ARG A 10 8.32 -8.14 31.53
C ARG A 10 8.84 -6.88 30.85
N ARG A 11 9.35 -7.03 29.63
CA ARG A 11 9.68 -5.90 28.74
C ARG A 11 8.41 -5.07 28.43
N THR A 12 8.34 -3.85 28.96
CA THR A 12 7.30 -2.85 28.68
C THR A 12 7.78 -1.82 27.65
N GLY A 13 8.14 -2.29 26.46
CA GLY A 13 8.62 -1.40 25.40
C GLY A 13 9.54 -2.09 24.40
N GLY A 14 9.42 -1.71 23.15
CA GLY A 14 10.09 -2.34 22.03
C GLY A 14 9.22 -2.16 20.80
N ARG A 15 9.37 -1.00 20.15
CA ARG A 15 8.64 -0.72 18.91
C ARG A 15 8.91 -1.82 17.89
N ARG A 16 7.85 -2.48 17.44
CA ARG A 16 7.66 -2.72 16.01
C ARG A 16 6.53 -1.80 15.54
N GLY A 17 6.87 -0.53 15.36
CA GLY A 17 6.12 0.30 14.42
C GLY A 17 6.42 -0.23 13.01
N ALA A 18 5.78 -1.32 12.62
CA ALA A 18 5.88 -1.85 11.25
C ALA A 18 4.69 -2.77 11.00
N GLY A 19 3.53 -2.14 10.98
CA GLY A 19 2.28 -2.77 10.61
C GLY A 19 1.29 -1.71 10.22
N ARG A 20 1.71 -0.73 9.40
CA ARG A 20 0.75 0.00 8.57
C ARG A 20 0.09 -1.10 7.76
N ARG A 21 -1.04 -1.62 8.24
CA ARG A 21 -1.93 -2.46 7.45
C ARG A 21 -2.18 -1.63 6.21
N ARG A 22 -1.55 -2.00 5.09
CA ARG A 22 -1.88 -1.41 3.81
C ARG A 22 -3.29 -1.91 3.54
N ALA A 23 -4.28 -1.11 3.92
CA ALA A 23 -5.59 -1.23 3.36
C ALA A 23 -5.42 -1.04 1.85
N SER A 24 -5.42 -2.13 1.09
CA SER A 24 -5.38 -2.07 -0.37
C SER A 24 -6.42 -2.99 -1.01
N SER A 25 -7.49 -3.33 -0.30
CA SER A 25 -8.60 -4.07 -0.88
C SER A 25 -9.51 -3.17 -1.73
N ALA A 26 -9.76 -1.93 -1.30
CA ALA A 26 -10.58 -0.98 -2.07
C ALA A 26 -9.87 -0.46 -3.33
N ALA A 27 -8.58 -0.09 -3.22
CA ALA A 27 -7.80 0.42 -4.34
C ALA A 27 -7.54 -0.64 -5.43
N GLY A 28 -7.55 -1.94 -5.08
CA GLY A 28 -7.22 -3.01 -6.02
C GLY A 28 -8.16 -3.12 -7.22
N GLY A 29 -9.46 -2.89 -7.02
CA GLY A 29 -10.46 -2.96 -8.08
C GLY A 29 -10.35 -1.82 -9.10
N GLU A 30 -10.19 -0.59 -8.62
CA GLU A 30 -10.00 0.60 -9.46
C GLU A 30 -8.68 0.51 -10.25
N THR A 31 -7.63 -0.02 -9.64
CA THR A 31 -6.33 -0.21 -10.30
C THR A 31 -6.42 -1.17 -11.49
N GLN A 32 -7.34 -2.15 -11.49
CA GLN A 32 -7.53 -3.01 -12.67
C GLN A 32 -8.18 -2.27 -13.82
N LYS A 33 -9.25 -1.51 -13.54
CA LYS A 33 -9.96 -0.72 -14.55
C LYS A 33 -9.05 0.31 -15.23
N ILE A 34 -8.25 1.03 -14.43
CA ILE A 34 -7.30 2.01 -14.98
C ILE A 34 -6.25 1.30 -15.85
N ARG A 35 -5.79 0.10 -15.47
CA ARG A 35 -4.80 -0.66 -16.25
C ARG A 35 -5.35 -1.14 -17.59
N GLU A 36 -6.61 -1.58 -17.61
CA GLU A 36 -7.31 -1.97 -18.85
C GLU A 36 -7.45 -0.78 -19.78
N TRP A 37 -8.00 0.33 -19.28
CA TRP A 37 -8.11 1.58 -20.05
C TRP A 37 -6.74 2.07 -20.55
N ALA A 38 -5.73 2.08 -19.70
CA ALA A 38 -4.39 2.53 -20.09
C ALA A 38 -3.81 1.66 -21.22
N ARG A 39 -3.99 0.33 -21.18
CA ARG A 39 -3.54 -0.58 -22.23
C ARG A 39 -4.25 -0.32 -23.56
N GLU A 40 -5.55 -0.02 -23.52
CA GLU A 40 -6.34 0.32 -24.71
C GLU A 40 -5.92 1.67 -25.31
N ASN A 41 -5.50 2.62 -24.47
CA ASN A 41 -5.02 3.93 -24.89
C ASN A 41 -3.52 3.94 -25.26
N GLY A 42 -2.85 2.80 -25.23
CA GLY A 42 -1.42 2.69 -25.54
C GLY A 42 -0.50 3.30 -24.47
N ILE A 43 -1.01 3.52 -23.26
CA ILE A 43 -0.28 4.08 -22.13
C ILE A 43 0.48 2.97 -21.39
N GLU A 44 1.78 3.17 -21.17
CA GLU A 44 2.62 2.20 -20.49
C GLU A 44 2.24 2.09 -19.00
N VAL A 45 1.85 0.88 -18.58
CA VAL A 45 1.45 0.58 -17.20
C VAL A 45 2.09 -0.71 -16.72
N SER A 46 2.51 -0.71 -15.46
CA SER A 46 3.03 -1.91 -14.81
C SER A 46 1.96 -3.01 -14.74
N ALA A 47 2.37 -4.25 -15.05
CA ALA A 47 1.52 -5.43 -15.00
C ALA A 47 0.95 -5.71 -13.59
N ARG A 48 1.63 -5.26 -12.53
CA ARG A 48 1.20 -5.42 -11.14
C ARG A 48 1.60 -4.23 -10.27
N GLY A 49 0.88 -4.04 -9.17
CA GLY A 49 1.16 -3.01 -8.17
C GLY A 49 0.45 -1.68 -8.44
N ARG A 50 1.05 -0.59 -7.92
CA ARG A 50 0.50 0.76 -8.04
C ARG A 50 0.68 1.29 -9.47
N ILE A 51 -0.32 2.04 -9.94
CA ILE A 51 -0.28 2.79 -11.19
C ILE A 51 0.35 4.16 -10.91
N SER A 52 1.09 4.71 -11.87
CA SER A 52 1.66 6.06 -11.78
C SER A 52 0.55 7.10 -11.63
N ALA A 53 0.85 8.19 -10.93
CA ALA A 53 -0.13 9.26 -10.70
C ALA A 53 -0.67 9.82 -12.02
N GLU A 54 0.20 10.02 -13.01
CA GLU A 54 -0.13 10.52 -14.35
C GLU A 54 -1.22 9.70 -15.03
N VAL A 55 -1.14 8.37 -14.97
CA VAL A 55 -2.13 7.49 -15.63
C VAL A 55 -3.46 7.52 -14.88
N ARG A 56 -3.42 7.65 -13.55
CA ARG A 56 -4.63 7.79 -12.73
C ARG A 56 -5.35 9.11 -13.04
N GLU A 57 -4.60 10.20 -13.17
CA GLU A 57 -5.13 11.52 -13.55
C GLU A 57 -5.69 11.53 -14.97
N ALA A 58 -5.00 10.89 -15.93
CA ALA A 58 -5.50 10.78 -17.30
C ALA A 58 -6.82 9.97 -17.36
N TYR A 59 -6.93 8.91 -16.56
CA TYR A 59 -8.17 8.16 -16.42
C TYR A 59 -9.28 9.00 -15.77
N GLU A 60 -8.98 9.73 -14.70
CA GLU A 60 -9.93 10.64 -14.05
C GLU A 60 -10.40 11.72 -15.03
N GLN A 61 -9.51 12.33 -15.82
CA GLN A 61 -9.87 13.33 -16.83
C GLN A 61 -10.74 12.75 -17.96
N ALA A 62 -10.49 11.50 -18.36
CA ALA A 62 -11.30 10.84 -19.39
C ALA A 62 -12.68 10.39 -18.89
N ASN A 63 -12.87 10.28 -17.58
CA ASN A 63 -14.11 9.81 -16.94
C ASN A 63 -14.79 10.88 -16.06
N ALA A 64 -14.28 12.11 -16.05
CA ALA A 64 -14.89 13.29 -15.41
C ALA A 64 -15.97 13.89 -16.30
#